data_AF-A0AAN0LE22-F1
#
_entry.id   AF-A0AAN0LE22-F1
#
_cell.length_a   1.000
_cell.length_b   1.000
_cell.length_c   1.000
_cell.angle_alpha   90.00
_cell.angle_beta   90.00
_cell.angle_gamma   90.00
#
_symmetry.space_group_name_H-M   'P 1'
#
loop_
_entity.id
_entity.type
_entity.pdbx_description
1 polymer ?
#
loop_
_entity_poly.entity_id
_entity_poly.type
_entity_poly.pdbx_seq_one_letter_code
_entity_poly.pdbx_strand_id
1 'polypeptide(L)' 'MANDDKPHDPEAEGESEARVARARRAAEAREAQRKARAAAKLRENLMRRKTQARARRAGEADATEGLPAAKTDESS' A
#
# COMPACT_ATOMS: atom_id res chain seq x y z
N MET A 1 -39.83 -15.55 -32.51
CA MET A 1 -38.65 -15.07 -31.78
C MET A 1 -38.15 -13.85 -32.52
N ALA A 2 -38.48 -12.64 -32.03
CA ALA A 2 -37.89 -11.43 -32.58
C ALA A 2 -36.46 -11.37 -32.04
N ASN A 3 -35.48 -11.48 -32.92
CA ASN A 3 -34.08 -11.27 -32.55
C ASN A 3 -33.91 -9.76 -32.39
N ASP A 4 -33.74 -9.33 -31.14
CA ASP A 4 -33.29 -7.97 -30.80
C ASP A 4 -31.82 -7.82 -31.23
N ASP A 5 -31.57 -7.72 -32.54
CA ASP A 5 -30.30 -7.24 -33.08
C ASP A 5 -30.22 -5.73 -32.87
N LYS A 6 -29.91 -5.35 -31.64
CA LYS A 6 -29.60 -3.97 -31.28
C LYS A 6 -28.28 -3.59 -31.96
N PRO A 7 -28.20 -2.46 -32.69
CA PRO A 7 -26.97 -2.08 -33.35
C PRO A 7 -25.86 -1.92 -32.31
N HIS A 8 -24.80 -2.70 -32.47
CA HIS A 8 -23.56 -2.56 -31.71
C HIS A 8 -22.93 -1.23 -32.12
N ASP A 9 -22.96 -0.25 -31.21
CA ASP A 9 -22.37 1.06 -31.42
C ASP A 9 -20.86 0.98 -31.06
N PRO A 10 -19.96 1.00 -32.05
CA PRO A 10 -18.53 0.84 -31.81
C PRO A 10 -17.93 2.05 -31.07
N GLU A 11 -18.60 3.21 -31.05
CA GLU A 11 -18.11 4.39 -30.34
C GLU A 11 -18.30 4.24 -28.82
N ALA A 12 -19.41 3.63 -28.39
CA ALA A 12 -19.68 3.35 -26.98
C ALA A 12 -18.69 2.34 -26.36
N GLU A 13 -18.24 1.35 -27.14
CA GLU A 13 -17.21 0.38 -26.74
C GLU A 13 -15.85 1.07 -26.54
N GLY A 14 -15.46 1.96 -27.46
CA GLY A 14 -14.20 2.71 -27.39
C GLY A 14 -14.11 3.63 -26.16
N GLU A 15 -15.22 4.27 -25.77
CA GLU A 15 -15.29 5.06 -24.54
C GLU A 15 -15.15 4.21 -23.27
N SER A 16 -15.73 3.00 -23.29
CA SER A 16 -15.66 2.05 -22.19
C SER A 16 -14.23 1.53 -21.97
N GLU A 17 -13.53 1.20 -23.06
CA GLU A 17 -12.15 0.74 -23.04
C GLU A 17 -11.20 1.84 -22.55
N ALA A 18 -11.40 3.07 -23.02
CA ALA A 18 -10.64 4.23 -22.56
C ALA A 18 -10.82 4.48 -21.06
N ARG A 19 -12.04 4.27 -20.52
CA ARG A 19 -12.32 4.38 -19.08
C ARG A 19 -11.63 3.29 -18.28
N VAL A 20 -11.64 2.04 -18.76
CA VAL A 20 -10.94 0.91 -18.14
C VAL A 20 -9.42 1.14 -18.14
N ALA A 21 -8.85 1.63 -19.25
CA ALA A 21 -7.43 1.95 -19.34
C ALA A 21 -7.03 3.05 -18.34
N ARG A 22 -7.85 4.11 -18.19
CA ARG A 22 -7.63 5.15 -17.17
C ARG A 22 -7.71 4.59 -15.75
N ALA A 23 -8.67 3.72 -15.48
CA ALA A 23 -8.82 3.08 -14.17
C ALA A 23 -7.62 2.19 -13.81
N ARG A 24 -7.11 1.42 -14.78
CA ARG A 24 -5.89 0.60 -14.61
C ARG A 24 -4.66 1.46 -14.29
N ARG A 25 -4.42 2.52 -15.07
CA ARG A 25 -3.31 3.46 -14.79
C ARG A 25 -3.42 4.12 -13.41
N ALA A 26 -4.62 4.49 -12.99
CA ALA A 26 -4.85 5.05 -11.66
C ALA A 26 -4.58 4.03 -10.53
N ALA A 27 -4.93 2.75 -10.75
CA ALA A 27 -4.63 1.67 -9.81
C ALA A 27 -3.11 1.41 -9.71
N GLU A 28 -2.41 1.36 -10.85
CA GLU A 28 -0.95 1.21 -10.89
C GLU A 28 -0.24 2.37 -10.18
N ALA A 29 -0.68 3.61 -10.37
CA ALA A 29 -0.12 4.77 -9.69
C ALA A 29 -0.32 4.70 -8.16
N ARG A 30 -1.46 4.20 -7.68
CA ARG A 30 -1.72 3.99 -6.25
C ARG A 30 -0.81 2.91 -5.67
N GLU A 31 -0.62 1.81 -6.38
CA GLU A 31 0.30 0.73 -5.98
C GLU A 31 1.75 1.21 -5.94
N ALA A 32 2.18 2.00 -6.92
CA ALA A 32 3.51 2.61 -6.92
C ALA A 32 3.72 3.53 -5.69
N GLN A 33 2.73 4.36 -5.35
CA GLN A 33 2.79 5.19 -4.15
C GLN A 33 2.86 4.39 -2.86
N ARG A 34 2.08 3.30 -2.74
CA ARG A 34 2.13 2.40 -1.58
C ARG A 34 3.52 1.78 -1.42
N LYS A 35 4.11 1.29 -2.50
CA LYS A 35 5.47 0.73 -2.52
C LYS A 35 6.52 1.78 -2.11
N ALA A 36 6.42 3.00 -2.63
CA ALA A 36 7.33 4.09 -2.28
C ALA A 36 7.28 4.43 -0.78
N ARG A 37 6.07 4.53 -0.20
CA ARG A 37 5.88 4.76 1.23
C ARG A 37 6.44 3.62 2.08
N ALA A 38 6.21 2.37 1.68
CA ALA A 38 6.75 1.20 2.38
C ALA A 38 8.28 1.20 2.37
N ALA A 39 8.90 1.50 1.22
CA ALA A 39 10.36 1.60 1.10
C ALA A 39 10.95 2.72 1.97
N ALA A 40 10.31 3.90 1.99
CA ALA A 40 10.72 5.01 2.85
C ALA A 40 10.65 4.63 4.34
N LYS A 41 9.53 4.03 4.77
CA LYS A 41 9.34 3.56 6.14
C LYS A 41 10.35 2.47 6.52
N LEU A 42 10.69 1.57 5.60
CA LEU A 42 11.71 0.54 5.82
C LEU A 42 13.08 1.17 6.06
N ARG A 43 13.49 2.16 5.24
CA ARG A 43 14.75 2.89 5.43
C ARG A 43 14.82 3.55 6.80
N GLU A 44 13.76 4.25 7.21
CA GLU A 44 13.68 4.86 8.54
C GLU A 44 13.82 3.81 9.65
N ASN A 45 13.08 2.70 9.56
CA ASN A 45 13.15 1.63 10.55
C ASN A 45 14.55 1.01 10.67
N LEU A 46 15.22 0.79 9.54
CA LEU A 46 16.59 0.27 9.52
C LEU A 46 17.56 1.26 10.17
N MET A 47 17.43 2.56 9.89
CA MET A 47 18.25 3.59 10.51
C MET A 47 18.01 3.66 12.03
N ARG A 48 16.75 3.66 12.48
CA ARG A 48 16.41 3.63 13.91
C ARG A 48 17.01 2.40 14.59
N ARG A 49 16.86 1.20 14.00
CA ARG A 49 17.47 -0.05 14.52
C ARG A 49 18.99 0.00 14.56
N LYS A 50 19.63 0.59 13.56
CA LYS A 50 21.10 0.75 13.50
C LYS A 50 21.61 1.63 14.64
N THR A 51 20.95 2.76 14.89
CA THR A 51 21.27 3.66 16.01
C THR A 51 21.09 2.94 17.33
N GLN A 52 19.96 2.25 17.52
CA GLN A 52 19.68 1.49 18.75
C GLN A 52 20.72 0.39 19.00
N ALA A 53 21.08 -0.39 17.98
CA ALA A 53 22.12 -1.43 18.11
C ALA A 53 23.51 -0.85 18.44
N ARG A 54 23.80 0.38 17.98
CA ARG A 54 25.04 1.09 18.35
C ARG A 54 25.00 1.54 19.81
N ALA A 55 23.90 2.15 20.26
CA ALA A 55 23.71 2.57 21.64
C ALA A 55 23.90 1.39 22.61
N ARG A 56 23.25 0.25 22.34
CA ARG A 56 23.42 -0.99 23.14
C ARG A 56 24.86 -1.48 23.21
N ARG A 57 25.62 -1.40 22.11
CA ARG A 57 27.05 -1.77 22.10
C ARG A 57 27.92 -0.77 22.85
N ALA A 58 27.55 0.50 22.83
CA ALA A 58 28.25 1.56 23.56
C ALA A 58 27.89 1.60 25.06
N GLY A 59 26.97 0.73 25.52
CA GLY A 59 26.45 0.77 26.89
C GLY A 59 25.54 1.97 27.17
N GLU A 60 25.10 2.68 26.13
CA GLU A 60 24.15 3.79 26.27
C GLU A 60 22.75 3.26 26.59
N ALA A 61 22.02 3.98 27.45
CA ALA A 61 20.66 3.62 27.84
C ALA A 61 19.75 3.59 26.61
N ASP A 62 19.06 2.47 26.40
CA ASP A 62 18.08 2.31 25.32
C ASP A 62 16.83 3.15 25.68
N ALA A 63 16.77 4.38 25.18
CA ALA A 63 15.66 5.30 25.45
C ALA A 63 14.33 4.90 24.79
N THR A 64 14.23 3.69 24.22
CA THR A 64 12.94 3.21 23.71
C THR A 64 12.01 2.87 24.84
N GLU A 65 10.93 3.63 24.96
CA GLU A 65 9.75 3.21 25.72
C GLU A 65 9.27 1.86 25.16
N GLY A 66 9.03 0.90 26.07
CA GLY A 66 8.59 -0.44 25.71
C GLY A 66 7.35 -0.41 24.82
N LEU A 67 7.29 -1.33 23.85
CA LEU A 67 6.08 -1.49 23.03
C LEU A 67 4.89 -1.72 23.98
N PRO A 68 3.75 -1.03 23.77
CA PRO A 68 2.58 -1.21 24.61
C PRO A 68 2.19 -2.69 24.57
N ALA A 69 1.90 -3.27 25.74
CA ALA A 69 1.44 -4.64 25.84
C ALA A 69 0.31 -4.87 24.84
N ALA A 70 0.43 -5.92 24.03
CA ALA A 70 -0.65 -6.31 23.14
C ALA A 70 -1.90 -6.47 24.00
N LYS A 71 -2.98 -5.74 23.67
CA LYS A 71 -4.26 -5.91 24.34
C LYS A 71 -4.65 -7.37 24.13
N THR A 72 -4.61 -8.15 25.21
CA THR A 72 -5.33 -9.42 25.29
C THR A 72 -6.81 -9.06 25.31
N ASP A 73 -7.36 -8.77 24.14
CA ASP A 73 -8.80 -8.66 23.98
C ASP A 73 -9.33 -10.07 23.78
N GLU A 74 -9.84 -10.60 24.88
CA GLU A 74 -10.80 -11.67 24.94
C GLU A 74 -11.86 -11.47 23.85
N SER A 75 -11.88 -12.32 22.83
CA SER A 75 -13.04 -12.43 21.94
C SER A 75 -13.17 -13.86 21.44
N SER A 76 -14.20 -14.50 21.99
CA SER A 76 -14.92 -15.67 21.44
C SER A 76 -15.60 -15.33 20.12
#